data_AF-A0AAN6MUT6-F1
#
_entry.id   AF-A0AAN6MUT6-F1
#
_cell.length_a   1.000
_cell.length_b   1.000
_cell.length_c   1.000
_cell.angle_alpha   90.00
_cell.angle_beta   90.00
_cell.angle_gamma   90.00
#
_symmetry.space_group_name_H-M   'P 1'
#
loop_
_entity.id
_entity.type
_entity.pdbx_description
1 polymer ?
#
loop_
_entity_poly.entity_id
_entity_poly.type
_entity_poly.pdbx_seq_one_letter_code
_entity_poly.pdbx_strand_id
1 'polypeptide(L)'
;MTVTVSRRGASVVSLTGMKISTACVNGLENWNAWVSFKNTSGAASATATSMDDLVCTNGTSITTFSGLCAFTCNFGYCTLGAYICTRMGKQVTKPKSLNIDRYPAAGLNDNYDGCVHSTATSVTAPTACARPSRRP
;
A
#
# COMPACT_ATOMS: atom_id res chain seq x y z
N MET A 1 0.37 34.34 -3.12
CA MET A 1 1.09 33.13 -2.65
C MET A 1 1.53 32.36 -3.86
N THR A 2 2.77 31.87 -3.92
CA THR A 2 3.26 31.06 -5.05
C THR A 2 3.63 29.68 -4.54
N VAL A 3 3.13 28.65 -5.20
CA VAL A 3 3.46 27.25 -4.94
C VAL A 3 4.39 26.78 -6.05
N THR A 4 5.57 26.32 -5.66
CA THR A 4 6.58 25.80 -6.60
C THR A 4 6.92 24.38 -6.22
N VAL A 5 6.82 23.47 -7.18
CA VAL A 5 7.28 22.08 -7.06
C VAL A 5 8.62 21.97 -7.76
N SER A 6 9.64 21.50 -7.05
CA SER A 6 10.98 21.30 -7.58
C SER A 6 11.37 19.81 -7.57
N ARG A 7 12.20 19.40 -8.53
CA ARG A 7 12.78 18.06 -8.62
C ARG A 7 14.24 18.20 -8.99
N ARG A 8 15.13 17.59 -8.20
CA ARG A 8 16.60 17.68 -8.38
C ARG A 8 17.11 19.14 -8.44
N GLY A 9 16.53 20.01 -7.63
CA GLY A 9 16.89 21.43 -7.59
C GLY A 9 16.34 22.30 -8.72
N ALA A 10 15.74 21.72 -9.77
CA ALA A 10 15.08 22.45 -10.84
C ALA A 10 13.58 22.66 -10.53
N SER A 11 13.06 23.85 -10.80
CA SER A 11 11.61 24.13 -10.72
C SER A 11 10.89 23.38 -11.85
N VAL A 12 9.99 22.46 -11.50
CA VAL A 12 9.24 21.62 -12.44
C VAL A 12 7.93 22.27 -12.84
N VAL A 13 7.27 22.90 -11.87
CA VAL A 13 6.06 23.68 -12.07
C VAL A 13 5.96 24.73 -10.97
N SER A 14 5.58 25.94 -11.35
CA SER A 14 5.31 27.03 -10.42
C SER A 14 3.99 27.68 -10.80
N LEU A 15 3.17 27.94 -9.79
CA LEU A 15 1.85 28.52 -9.94
C LEU A 15 1.63 29.55 -8.84
N THR A 16 1.19 30.73 -9.26
CA THR A 16 0.89 31.85 -8.37
C THR A 16 -0.61 31.88 -8.14
N GLY A 17 -1.00 31.76 -6.88
CA GLY A 17 -2.38 31.91 -6.47
C GLY A 17 -2.84 33.36 -6.38
N MET A 18 -4.16 33.52 -6.41
CA MET A 18 -4.79 34.82 -6.23
C MET A 18 -4.37 35.43 -4.90
N LYS A 19 -4.25 36.75 -4.85
CA LYS A 19 -4.04 37.46 -3.60
C LYS A 19 -5.33 37.34 -2.77
N ILE A 20 -5.18 37.04 -1.49
CA ILE A 20 -6.28 37.21 -0.54
C ILE A 20 -6.61 38.70 -0.54
N SER A 21 -7.87 39.01 -0.84
CA SER A 21 -8.39 40.37 -0.93
C SER A 21 -9.22 40.65 0.31
N THR A 22 -9.08 41.85 0.88
CA THR A 22 -9.99 42.39 1.89
C THR A 22 -11.17 43.15 1.27
N ALA A 23 -11.22 43.22 -0.07
CA ALA A 23 -12.31 43.90 -0.78
C ALA A 23 -13.56 43.02 -0.78
N CYS A 24 -14.63 43.55 -0.17
CA CYS A 24 -15.96 42.95 -0.16
C CYS A 24 -16.75 43.52 -1.34
N VAL A 25 -16.99 42.73 -2.39
CA VAL A 25 -17.82 43.18 -3.52
C VAL A 25 -19.28 43.16 -3.05
N ASN A 26 -19.95 44.31 -3.08
CA ASN A 26 -21.32 44.47 -2.56
C ASN A 26 -21.48 44.05 -1.09
N GLY A 27 -20.44 44.21 -0.27
CA GLY A 27 -20.47 43.82 1.14
C GLY A 27 -20.41 42.31 1.40
N LEU A 28 -20.11 41.50 0.37
CA LEU A 28 -19.96 40.05 0.50
C LEU A 28 -18.49 39.65 0.45
N GLU A 29 -18.08 38.88 1.45
CA GLU A 29 -16.78 38.23 1.51
C GLU A 29 -16.83 36.86 0.84
N ASN A 30 -15.86 36.59 -0.05
CA ASN A 30 -15.73 35.29 -0.69
C ASN A 30 -14.84 34.37 0.16
N TRP A 31 -15.48 33.50 0.95
CA TRP A 31 -14.81 32.49 1.78
C TRP A 31 -14.47 31.19 1.03
N ASN A 32 -14.70 31.14 -0.30
CA ASN A 32 -14.44 29.93 -1.06
C ASN A 32 -12.94 29.66 -1.15
N ALA A 33 -12.58 28.39 -0.97
CA ALA A 33 -11.22 27.95 -1.20
C ALA A 33 -10.83 28.19 -2.66
N TRP A 34 -9.70 28.85 -2.87
CA TRP A 34 -9.13 28.96 -4.19
C TRP A 34 -8.41 27.65 -4.56
N VAL A 35 -8.82 27.04 -5.68
CA VAL A 35 -8.21 25.82 -6.21
C VAL A 35 -7.60 26.09 -7.58
N SER A 36 -6.45 25.48 -7.85
CA SER A 36 -5.83 25.54 -9.17
C SER A 36 -4.97 24.31 -9.42
N PHE A 37 -4.71 24.06 -10.70
CA PHE A 37 -3.82 23.01 -11.15
C PHE A 37 -2.91 23.56 -12.25
N LYS A 38 -1.69 23.01 -12.36
CA LYS A 38 -0.79 23.31 -13.47
C LYS A 38 -0.02 22.05 -13.83
N ASN A 39 -0.11 21.66 -15.09
CA ASN A 39 0.65 20.55 -15.63
C ASN A 39 2.03 21.03 -16.09
N THR A 40 3.04 20.15 -15.99
CA THR A 40 4.35 20.38 -16.59
C THR A 40 4.44 19.60 -17.91
N SER A 41 5.09 20.16 -18.92
CA SER A 41 5.31 19.50 -20.21
C SER A 41 6.44 18.45 -20.17
N GLY A 42 7.26 18.48 -19.13
CA GLY A 42 8.24 17.44 -18.88
C GLY A 42 7.57 16.21 -18.30
N ALA A 43 7.48 15.13 -19.07
CA ALA A 43 7.12 13.83 -18.52
C ALA A 43 8.07 13.55 -17.35
N ALA A 44 7.51 13.39 -16.14
CA ALA A 44 8.24 12.68 -15.12
C ALA A 44 8.61 11.33 -15.74
N SER A 45 9.90 11.07 -15.96
CA SER A 45 10.39 9.74 -16.36
C SER A 45 10.25 8.82 -15.16
N ALA A 46 9.01 8.51 -14.85
CA ALA A 46 8.54 7.62 -13.83
C ALA A 46 7.29 7.03 -14.47
N THR A 47 7.42 5.80 -14.97
CA THR A 47 6.25 4.99 -15.30
C THR A 47 5.53 4.75 -13.99
N ALA A 48 4.52 5.57 -13.70
CA ALA A 48 3.66 5.35 -12.57
C ALA A 48 2.98 3.99 -12.76
N THR A 49 3.07 3.14 -11.74
CA THR A 49 2.29 1.90 -11.71
C THR A 49 0.82 2.32 -11.59
N SER A 50 -0.07 1.68 -12.35
CA SER A 50 -1.50 1.94 -12.21
C SER A 50 -1.91 1.74 -10.75
N MET A 51 -2.84 2.54 -10.24
CA MET A 51 -3.37 2.34 -8.90
C MET A 51 -3.96 0.93 -8.73
N ASP A 52 -4.52 0.38 -9.81
CA ASP A 52 -5.07 -0.99 -9.86
C ASP A 52 -4.01 -2.09 -9.75
N ASP A 53 -2.76 -1.77 -10.08
CA ASP A 53 -1.62 -2.70 -10.01
C ASP A 53 -0.85 -2.62 -8.68
N LEU A 54 -1.25 -1.70 -7.80
CA LEU A 54 -0.63 -1.54 -6.48
C LEU A 54 -1.18 -2.57 -5.51
N VAL A 55 -0.27 -3.28 -4.86
CA VAL A 55 -0.58 -4.22 -3.78
C VAL A 55 0.06 -3.76 -2.49
N CYS A 56 -0.46 -4.27 -1.38
CA CYS A 56 0.19 -4.07 -0.10
C CYS A 56 1.51 -4.84 -0.07
N THR A 57 2.63 -4.13 0.07
CA THR A 57 4.00 -4.68 0.11
C THR A 57 4.60 -4.70 1.51
N ASN A 58 3.95 -4.04 2.47
CA ASN A 58 4.32 -4.09 3.87
C ASN A 58 3.07 -3.85 4.72
N GLY A 59 2.93 -4.62 5.78
CA GLY A 59 1.80 -4.52 6.69
C GLY A 59 2.19 -4.88 8.11
N THR A 60 1.32 -4.50 9.03
CA THR A 60 1.41 -4.86 10.44
C THR A 60 0.13 -5.54 10.89
N SER A 61 0.21 -6.26 12.01
CA SER A 61 -0.89 -6.97 12.62
C SER A 61 -0.71 -7.00 14.13
N ILE A 62 -1.73 -7.46 14.85
CA ILE A 62 -1.57 -7.83 16.26
C ILE A 62 -0.42 -8.85 16.41
N THR A 63 0.23 -8.84 17.57
CA THR A 63 1.52 -9.51 17.82
C THR A 63 1.55 -10.98 17.39
N THR A 64 0.48 -11.73 17.65
CA THR A 64 0.33 -13.16 17.30
C THR A 64 0.29 -13.45 15.78
N PHE A 65 0.05 -12.44 14.95
CA PHE A 65 -0.01 -12.55 13.49
C PHE A 65 1.07 -11.74 12.77
N SER A 66 1.91 -11.02 13.51
CA SER A 66 2.95 -10.12 12.98
C SER A 66 3.86 -10.79 11.95
N GLY A 67 4.35 -12.00 12.24
CA GLY A 67 5.22 -12.75 11.33
C GLY A 67 4.50 -13.20 10.04
N LEU A 68 3.25 -13.65 10.14
CA LEU A 68 2.45 -14.05 8.98
C LEU A 68 2.08 -12.83 8.13
N CYS A 69 1.76 -11.71 8.77
CA CYS A 69 1.49 -10.44 8.12
C CYS A 69 2.72 -9.93 7.35
N ALA A 70 3.88 -9.85 8.02
CA ALA A 70 5.12 -9.40 7.39
C ALA A 70 5.47 -10.28 6.17
N PHE A 71 5.30 -11.60 6.28
CA PHE A 71 5.54 -12.52 5.18
C PHE A 71 4.57 -12.31 4.00
N THR A 72 3.26 -12.38 4.25
CA THR A 72 2.23 -12.33 3.19
C THR A 72 2.20 -10.99 2.50
N CYS A 73 2.30 -9.89 3.25
CA CYS A 73 2.29 -8.55 2.68
C CYS A 73 3.60 -8.26 1.92
N ASN A 74 4.75 -8.81 2.32
CA ASN A 74 5.99 -8.66 1.53
C ASN A 74 5.87 -9.21 0.09
N PHE A 75 4.99 -10.19 -0.15
CA PHE A 75 4.74 -10.78 -1.47
C PHE A 75 3.49 -10.27 -2.18
N GLY A 76 2.78 -9.28 -1.62
CA GLY A 76 1.54 -8.77 -2.21
C GLY A 76 0.31 -9.65 -1.96
N TYR A 77 0.39 -10.60 -1.03
CA TYR A 77 -0.72 -11.49 -0.64
C TYR A 77 -1.39 -11.07 0.67
N CYS A 78 -1.28 -9.79 1.04
CA CYS A 78 -1.83 -9.26 2.28
C CYS A 78 -3.36 -9.44 2.26
N THR A 79 -3.88 -10.42 3.01
CA THR A 79 -5.32 -10.66 3.08
C THR A 79 -5.99 -9.53 3.86
N LEU A 80 -6.99 -8.89 3.26
CA LEU A 80 -7.77 -7.83 3.89
C LEU A 80 -8.66 -8.47 4.97
N GLY A 81 -8.35 -8.23 6.24
CA GLY A 81 -9.15 -8.74 7.37
C GLY A 81 -8.38 -8.82 8.69
N ALA A 82 -7.15 -9.32 8.66
CA ALA A 82 -6.29 -9.42 9.85
C ALA A 82 -5.13 -8.41 9.86
N TYR A 83 -4.87 -7.75 8.73
CA TYR A 83 -3.65 -6.97 8.51
C TYR A 83 -3.95 -5.51 8.18
N ILE A 84 -3.06 -4.62 8.62
CA ILE A 84 -3.07 -3.20 8.30
C ILE A 84 -1.93 -2.94 7.32
N CYS A 85 -2.27 -2.48 6.12
CA CYS A 85 -1.26 -2.10 5.16
C CYS A 85 -0.56 -0.80 5.57
N THR A 86 0.77 -0.83 5.64
CA THR A 86 1.60 0.34 5.95
C THR A 86 2.31 0.86 4.71
N ARG A 87 2.41 0.04 3.64
CA ARG A 87 3.06 0.43 2.38
C ARG A 87 2.45 -0.26 1.17
N MET A 88 1.95 0.55 0.23
CA MET A 88 1.56 0.09 -1.10
C MET A 88 2.74 0.16 -2.08
N GLY A 89 2.77 -0.73 -3.06
CA GLY A 89 3.80 -0.76 -4.09
C GLY A 89 3.43 -1.67 -5.25
N LYS A 90 4.25 -1.68 -6.30
CA LYS A 90 4.07 -2.60 -7.43
C LYS A 90 4.12 -4.04 -6.94
N GLN A 91 3.29 -4.91 -7.54
CA GLN A 91 3.35 -6.35 -7.32
C GLN A 91 4.78 -6.87 -7.48
N VAL A 92 5.32 -7.44 -6.41
CA VAL A 92 6.61 -8.13 -6.46
C VAL A 92 6.46 -9.47 -7.17
N THR A 93 7.56 -9.99 -7.71
CA THR A 93 7.57 -11.33 -8.31
C THR A 93 7.10 -12.35 -7.29
N LYS A 94 5.94 -12.93 -7.56
CA LYS A 94 5.37 -13.99 -6.74
C LYS A 94 6.32 -15.18 -6.77
N PRO A 95 6.70 -15.74 -5.61
CA PRO A 95 7.58 -16.90 -5.61
C PRO A 95 6.89 -18.10 -6.27
N LYS A 96 7.69 -19.08 -6.71
CA LYS A 96 7.18 -20.27 -7.38
C LYS A 96 6.37 -21.13 -6.41
N SER A 97 5.17 -21.54 -6.83
CA SER A 97 4.33 -22.48 -6.09
C SER A 97 5.08 -23.78 -5.80
N LEU A 98 5.15 -24.17 -4.53
CA LEU A 98 5.62 -25.48 -4.07
C LEU A 98 4.51 -26.54 -4.14
N ASN A 99 3.25 -26.15 -4.41
CA ASN A 99 2.06 -27.03 -4.40
C ASN A 99 1.93 -27.84 -3.09
N ILE A 100 2.20 -27.18 -1.96
CA ILE A 100 2.02 -27.75 -0.63
C ILE A 100 1.01 -26.89 0.11
N ASP A 101 -0.09 -27.49 0.51
CA ASP A 101 -1.05 -26.84 1.40
C ASP A 101 -0.52 -26.90 2.84
N ARG A 102 -0.62 -25.78 3.57
CA ARG A 102 -0.50 -25.78 5.03
C ARG A 102 -1.66 -25.03 5.65
N TYR A 103 -2.00 -25.50 6.83
CA TYR A 103 -3.12 -25.02 7.61
C TYR A 103 -2.61 -24.37 8.90
N PRO A 104 -3.47 -23.64 9.61
CA PRO A 104 -3.16 -23.18 10.94
C PRO A 104 -2.70 -24.37 11.82
N ALA A 105 -1.67 -24.16 12.63
CA ALA A 105 -1.22 -25.16 13.58
C ALA A 105 -2.35 -25.55 14.56
N ALA A 106 -2.27 -26.74 15.14
CA ALA A 106 -3.28 -27.23 16.09
C ALA A 106 -3.50 -26.23 17.23
N GLY A 107 -4.76 -25.90 17.51
CA GLY A 107 -5.15 -24.89 18.50
C GLY A 107 -5.28 -23.46 17.96
N LEU A 108 -5.01 -23.25 16.67
CA LEU A 108 -5.28 -21.99 15.97
C LEU A 108 -6.60 -22.06 15.18
N ASN A 109 -7.15 -20.91 14.81
CA ASN A 109 -8.45 -20.77 14.15
C ASN A 109 -8.32 -20.19 12.72
N ASP A 110 -9.46 -19.98 12.07
CA ASP A 110 -9.56 -19.53 10.67
C ASP A 110 -8.95 -18.13 10.41
N ASN A 111 -8.64 -17.36 11.46
CA ASN A 111 -7.91 -16.08 11.29
C ASN A 111 -6.49 -16.29 10.73
N TYR A 112 -6.01 -17.53 10.69
CA TYR A 112 -4.73 -17.94 10.09
C TYR A 112 -4.88 -18.45 8.64
N ASP A 113 -5.97 -18.12 7.94
CA ASP A 113 -6.15 -18.42 6.50
C ASP A 113 -4.99 -17.91 5.61
N GLY A 114 -4.22 -16.90 6.07
CA GLY A 114 -2.96 -16.52 5.43
C GLY A 114 -1.94 -17.67 5.32
N CYS A 115 -2.11 -18.75 6.09
CA CYS A 115 -1.29 -19.95 5.96
C CYS A 115 -1.39 -20.56 4.56
N VAL A 116 -2.57 -20.72 3.95
CA VAL A 116 -2.67 -21.33 2.60
C VAL A 116 -2.00 -20.48 1.50
N HIS A 117 -1.82 -19.18 1.73
CA HIS A 117 -1.09 -18.30 0.82
C HIS A 117 0.40 -18.25 1.13
N SER A 118 0.79 -18.36 2.40
CA SER A 118 2.20 -18.37 2.81
C SER A 118 2.97 -19.60 2.27
N THR A 119 2.22 -20.63 1.86
CA THR A 119 2.71 -22.00 1.64
C THR A 119 2.99 -22.34 0.20
N ALA A 120 2.48 -21.56 -0.73
CA ALA A 120 2.87 -21.68 -2.11
C ALA A 120 4.36 -21.32 -2.28
N THR A 121 4.98 -20.54 -1.39
CA THR A 121 6.11 -19.72 -1.83
C THR A 121 7.42 -19.81 -1.04
N SER A 122 7.42 -20.34 0.19
CA SER A 122 8.65 -20.43 1.01
C SER A 122 8.86 -21.79 1.67
N VAL A 123 10.13 -22.19 1.73
CA VAL A 123 10.59 -23.40 2.45
C VAL A 123 10.46 -23.21 3.98
N THR A 124 10.45 -21.95 4.44
CA THR A 124 10.21 -21.52 5.82
C THR A 124 8.87 -20.81 5.92
N ALA A 125 7.80 -21.59 6.08
CA ALA A 125 6.50 -21.04 6.48
C ALA A 125 6.60 -20.47 7.92
N PRO A 126 5.83 -19.41 8.26
CA PRO A 126 5.73 -18.94 9.64
C PRO A 126 5.39 -20.09 10.58
N THR A 127 5.89 -20.05 11.82
CA THR A 127 5.68 -21.11 12.82
C THR A 127 4.21 -21.41 13.12
N ALA A 128 3.31 -20.46 12.85
CA ALA A 128 1.87 -20.64 12.95
C ALA A 128 1.26 -21.57 11.87
N CYS A 129 2.02 -21.93 10.83
CA CYS A 129 1.54 -22.71 9.70
C CYS A 129 2.19 -24.09 9.64
N ALA A 130 1.38 -25.14 9.84
CA ALA A 130 1.82 -26.52 9.89
C ALA A 130 1.39 -27.28 8.62
N ARG A 131 2.26 -28.16 8.10
CA ARG A 131 1.82 -29.16 7.12
C ARG A 131 0.64 -29.92 7.72
N PRO A 132 -0.39 -30.28 6.93
CA PRO A 132 -1.41 -31.18 7.43
C PRO A 132 -0.68 -32.39 8.03
N SER A 133 -0.85 -32.60 9.34
CA SER A 133 -0.63 -33.93 9.90
C SER A 133 -1.53 -34.83 9.07
N ARG A 134 -1.02 -36.00 8.65
CA ARG A 134 -1.93 -37.07 8.23
C ARG A 134 -2.88 -37.24 9.42
N ARG A 135 -4.12 -36.73 9.32
CA ARG A 135 -5.17 -37.18 10.23
C ARG A 135 -5.30 -38.69 9.97
N PRO A 136 -5.51 -39.50 11.02
CA PRO A 136 -5.69 -40.93 10.88
C PRO A 136 -6.79 -41.26 9.87
#